data_AF-T0YZ46-F1
#
_entry.id   AF-T0YZ46-F1
#
_cell.length_a   1.000
_cell.length_b   1.000
_cell.length_c   1.000
_cell.angle_alpha   90.00
_cell.angle_beta   90.00
_cell.angle_gamma   90.00
#
_symmetry.space_group_name_H-M   'P 1'
#
loop_
_entity.id
_entity.type
_entity.pdbx_description
1 polymer ?
#
loop_
_entity_poly.entity_id
_entity_poly.type
_entity_poly.pdbx_seq_one_letter_code
_entity_poly.pdbx_strand_id
1 'polypeptide(L)'
;MTLGLTPRQADIFAATTTFCEPRIAPESIYGLIHRECFTLFGDEMFADLFTDVGRRSVPPMIVAVVMVLQRLEGLSDREAVERFTYDMRWKYAAGGLHFDYPGFAHTVLVDMRERLRN
;
A
#
# COMPACT_ATOMS: atom_id res chain seq x y z
N MET A 1 13.03 7.76 -13.88
CA MET A 1 11.81 7.57 -13.06
C MET A 1 11.53 6.08 -12.85
N THR A 2 12.10 5.49 -11.79
CA THR A 2 11.87 4.08 -11.39
C THR A 2 10.88 3.90 -10.24
N LEU A 3 10.27 5.02 -9.83
CA LEU A 3 9.13 5.06 -8.92
C LEU A 3 7.98 4.22 -9.47
N GLY A 4 7.52 3.24 -8.69
CA GLY A 4 6.24 2.61 -8.96
C GLY A 4 5.14 3.64 -8.80
N LEU A 5 4.33 3.85 -9.84
CA LEU A 5 3.14 4.69 -9.71
C LEU A 5 1.99 3.84 -9.17
N THR A 6 1.30 4.36 -8.17
CA THR A 6 0.08 3.71 -7.72
C THR A 6 -0.99 3.82 -8.83
N PRO A 7 -1.67 2.71 -9.20
CA PRO A 7 -2.81 2.77 -10.11
C PRO A 7 -3.90 3.72 -9.57
N ARG A 8 -4.25 4.75 -10.34
CA ARG A 8 -5.31 5.71 -9.97
C ARG A 8 -6.69 5.35 -10.53
N GLN A 9 -6.72 4.48 -11.54
CA GLN A 9 -7.95 4.00 -12.16
C GLN A 9 -7.97 2.48 -12.03
N ALA A 10 -8.80 1.96 -11.14
CA ALA A 10 -9.00 0.53 -10.99
C ALA A 10 -10.14 0.07 -11.91
N ASP A 11 -10.02 -1.12 -12.47
CA ASP A 11 -11.15 -1.77 -13.13
C ASP A 11 -12.23 -2.04 -12.07
N ILE A 12 -13.42 -1.47 -12.26
CA ILE A 12 -14.55 -1.54 -11.32
C ILE A 12 -14.90 -2.99 -10.94
N PHE A 13 -14.63 -3.95 -11.84
CA PHE A 13 -14.98 -5.36 -11.64
C PHE A 13 -13.90 -6.18 -10.92
N ALA A 14 -12.64 -5.73 -10.92
CA ALA A 14 -11.52 -6.45 -10.34
C ALA A 14 -10.92 -5.76 -9.11
N ALA A 15 -11.32 -4.50 -8.84
CA ALA A 15 -10.93 -3.74 -7.67
C ALA A 15 -11.56 -4.28 -6.37
N THR A 16 -10.79 -4.28 -5.29
CA THR A 16 -11.33 -4.58 -3.95
C THR A 16 -12.36 -3.55 -3.48
N THR A 17 -12.37 -2.34 -4.06
CA THR A 17 -13.31 -1.25 -3.74
C THR A 17 -14.77 -1.69 -3.80
N THR A 18 -15.23 -2.25 -4.92
CA THR A 18 -16.63 -2.68 -5.11
C THR A 18 -17.08 -3.72 -4.08
N PHE A 19 -16.15 -4.59 -3.64
CA PHE A 19 -16.46 -5.62 -2.64
C PHE A 19 -16.39 -5.07 -1.21
N CYS A 20 -15.36 -4.30 -0.88
CA CYS A 20 -15.04 -3.87 0.47
C CYS A 20 -15.84 -2.65 0.93
N GLU A 21 -16.06 -1.67 0.05
CA GLU A 21 -16.70 -0.40 0.40
C GLU A 21 -18.07 -0.53 1.07
N PRO A 22 -19.01 -1.41 0.62
CA PRO A 22 -20.28 -1.59 1.32
C PRO A 22 -20.18 -2.44 2.61
N ARG A 23 -19.03 -3.06 2.90
CA ARG A 23 -18.84 -4.03 4.00
C ARG A 23 -17.94 -3.52 5.11
N ILE A 24 -17.01 -2.63 4.78
CA ILE A 24 -16.08 -2.02 5.72
C ILE A 24 -16.73 -0.77 6.27
N ALA A 25 -16.79 -0.66 7.60
CA ALA A 25 -17.31 0.54 8.23
C ALA A 25 -16.46 1.78 7.83
N PRO A 26 -17.07 2.89 7.40
CA PRO A 26 -16.33 4.08 6.96
C PRO A 26 -15.36 4.66 8.00
N GLU A 27 -15.67 4.47 9.28
CA GLU A 27 -14.89 4.88 10.44
C GLU A 27 -13.82 3.86 10.86
N SER A 28 -13.82 2.68 10.26
CA SER A 28 -12.75 1.69 10.49
C SER A 28 -11.42 2.21 9.94
N ILE A 29 -10.31 1.71 10.49
CA ILE A 29 -8.97 2.10 10.03
C ILE A 29 -8.76 1.85 8.53
N TYR A 30 -9.31 0.75 7.99
CA TYR A 30 -9.20 0.43 6.57
C TYR A 30 -9.99 1.39 5.69
N GLY A 31 -11.20 1.78 6.12
CA GLY A 31 -12.03 2.78 5.43
C GLY A 31 -11.41 4.19 5.48
N LEU A 32 -10.89 4.59 6.63
CA LEU A 32 -10.15 5.83 6.82
C LEU A 32 -8.93 5.90 5.88
N ILE A 33 -8.06 4.87 5.93
CA ILE A 33 -6.84 4.86 5.13
C ILE A 33 -7.17 4.82 3.63
N HIS A 34 -8.13 4.01 3.17
CA HIS A 34 -8.53 3.99 1.75
C HIS A 34 -8.89 5.38 1.23
N ARG A 35 -9.69 6.15 1.99
CA ARG A 35 -10.13 7.49 1.60
C ARG A 35 -8.98 8.50 1.55
N GLU A 36 -8.04 8.40 2.48
CA GLU A 36 -7.01 9.44 2.68
C GLU A 36 -5.64 9.06 2.09
N CYS A 37 -5.40 7.79 1.70
CA CYS A 37 -4.06 7.27 1.39
C CYS A 37 -3.33 8.06 0.28
N PHE A 38 -4.02 8.48 -0.77
CA PHE A 38 -3.44 9.27 -1.85
C PHE A 38 -3.04 10.69 -1.41
N THR A 39 -3.72 11.24 -0.41
CA THR A 39 -3.40 12.56 0.16
C THR A 39 -2.31 12.44 1.22
N LEU A 40 -2.39 11.44 2.09
CA LEU A 40 -1.42 11.21 3.17
C LEU A 40 -0.07 10.71 2.66
N PHE A 41 -0.07 9.90 1.61
CA PHE A 41 1.11 9.19 1.11
C PHE A 41 1.23 9.31 -0.41
N GLY A 42 0.91 10.49 -0.97
CA GLY A 42 1.07 10.74 -2.40
C GLY A 42 2.51 10.43 -2.85
N ASP A 43 2.66 9.72 -3.99
CA ASP A 43 3.96 9.21 -4.47
C ASP A 43 5.03 10.33 -4.58
N GLU A 44 4.63 11.58 -4.82
CA GLU A 44 5.51 12.77 -4.88
C GLU A 44 6.24 13.05 -3.56
N MET A 45 5.65 12.69 -2.42
CA MET A 45 6.25 12.83 -1.09
C MET A 45 7.52 11.99 -0.93
N PHE A 46 7.67 10.94 -1.74
CA PHE A 46 8.78 10.01 -1.67
C PHE A 46 9.77 10.16 -2.83
N ALA A 47 9.59 11.17 -3.68
CA ALA A 47 10.36 11.30 -4.92
C ALA A 47 11.89 11.39 -4.69
N ASP A 48 12.30 12.02 -3.59
CA ASP A 48 13.68 12.16 -3.14
C ASP A 48 14.30 10.85 -2.59
N LEU A 49 13.48 9.90 -2.15
CA LEU A 49 13.92 8.59 -1.64
C LEU A 49 14.28 7.58 -2.74
N PHE A 50 14.00 7.89 -4.00
CA PHE A 50 14.22 6.98 -5.14
C PHE A 50 15.05 7.65 -6.23
N THR A 51 16.07 6.95 -6.71
CA THR A 51 16.87 7.39 -7.86
C THR A 51 16.12 7.19 -9.17
N ASP A 52 16.55 7.88 -10.22
CA ASP A 52 15.96 7.75 -11.56
C ASP A 52 16.25 6.42 -12.27
N VAL A 53 17.29 5.72 -11.81
CA VAL A 53 17.80 4.45 -12.35
C VAL A 53 17.59 3.34 -11.31
N GLY A 54 17.06 2.18 -11.76
CA GLY A 54 16.64 1.08 -10.88
C GLY A 54 15.62 0.13 -11.52
N ARG A 55 15.24 -0.94 -10.80
CA ARG A 55 14.08 -1.78 -11.17
C ARG A 55 12.80 -1.08 -10.74
N ARG A 56 11.68 -1.39 -11.42
CA ARG A 56 10.35 -0.89 -11.03
C ARG A 56 10.03 -1.35 -9.60
N SER A 57 10.01 -0.41 -8.65
CA SER A 57 9.72 -0.68 -7.25
C SER A 57 8.21 -0.82 -7.00
N VAL A 58 7.84 -1.45 -5.89
CA VAL A 58 6.48 -1.35 -5.35
C VAL A 58 6.19 0.15 -5.11
N PRO A 59 5.01 0.67 -5.50
CA PRO A 59 4.67 2.06 -5.25
C PRO A 59 4.83 2.44 -3.76
N PRO A 60 5.52 3.54 -3.43
CA PRO A 60 5.83 3.88 -2.05
C PRO A 60 4.58 4.20 -1.23
N MET A 61 3.51 4.72 -1.84
CA MET A 61 2.20 4.85 -1.19
C MET A 61 1.73 3.51 -0.61
N ILE A 62 1.76 2.44 -1.42
CA ILE A 62 1.34 1.09 -1.01
C ILE A 62 2.22 0.60 0.15
N VAL A 63 3.53 0.79 0.05
CA VAL A 63 4.47 0.39 1.11
C VAL A 63 4.19 1.17 2.40
N ALA A 64 3.93 2.47 2.32
CA ALA A 64 3.60 3.31 3.47
C ALA A 64 2.30 2.86 4.15
N VAL A 65 1.25 2.56 3.38
CA VAL A 65 0.00 2.00 3.92
C VAL A 65 0.25 0.68 4.65
N VAL A 66 1.02 -0.24 4.04
CA VAL A 66 1.37 -1.53 4.66
C VAL A 66 2.14 -1.31 5.97
N MET A 67 3.09 -0.37 6.01
CA MET A 67 3.84 -0.05 7.23
C MET A 67 2.96 0.55 8.34
N VAL A 68 1.97 1.38 8.00
CA VAL A 68 1.02 1.94 8.96
C VAL A 68 0.16 0.82 9.56
N LEU A 69 -0.45 -0.01 8.72
CA LEU A 69 -1.27 -1.13 9.18
C LEU A 69 -0.45 -2.15 9.98
N GLN A 70 0.78 -2.43 9.53
CA GLN A 70 1.74 -3.26 10.27
C GLN A 70 1.95 -2.73 11.69
N ARG A 71 2.19 -1.41 11.83
CA ARG A 71 2.44 -0.78 13.12
C ARG A 71 1.23 -0.82 14.04
N LEU A 72 0.04 -0.61 13.49
CA LEU A 72 -1.23 -0.60 14.23
C LEU A 72 -1.64 -2.01 14.70
N GLU A 73 -1.40 -3.03 13.87
CA GLU A 73 -1.72 -4.42 14.20
C GLU A 73 -0.58 -5.16 14.92
N GLY A 74 0.59 -4.54 15.10
CA GLY A 74 1.73 -5.12 15.83
C GLY A 74 2.39 -6.29 15.10
N LEU A 75 2.40 -6.27 13.76
CA LEU A 75 2.85 -7.38 12.92
C LEU A 75 4.35 -7.33 12.61
N SER A 76 4.96 -8.50 12.44
CA SER A 76 6.27 -8.62 11.80
C SER A 76 6.20 -8.27 10.30
N ASP A 77 7.35 -8.02 9.67
CA ASP A 77 7.40 -7.68 8.24
C ASP A 77 6.82 -8.80 7.36
N ARG A 78 7.02 -10.06 7.77
CA ARG A 78 6.50 -11.22 7.05
C ARG A 78 4.99 -11.34 7.18
N GLU A 79 4.46 -11.17 8.39
CA GLU A 79 3.01 -11.17 8.63
C GLU A 79 2.33 -10.00 7.92
N ALA A 80 2.93 -8.81 7.91
CA ALA A 80 2.40 -7.65 7.20
C ALA A 80 2.30 -7.91 5.69
N VAL A 81 3.35 -8.49 5.09
CA VAL A 81 3.33 -8.89 3.67
C VAL A 81 2.30 -9.98 3.41
N GLU A 82 2.17 -10.97 4.30
CA GLU A 82 1.17 -12.02 4.16
C GLU A 82 -0.26 -11.45 4.22
N ARG A 83 -0.53 -10.56 5.18
CA ARG A 83 -1.81 -9.83 5.26
C ARG A 83 -2.06 -8.98 4.02
N PHE A 84 -1.07 -8.23 3.54
CA PHE A 84 -1.22 -7.50 2.29
C PHE A 84 -1.54 -8.41 1.09
N THR A 85 -0.94 -9.61 1.06
CA THR A 85 -1.10 -10.55 -0.05
C THR A 85 -2.50 -11.19 -0.06
N TYR A 86 -3.03 -11.56 1.11
CA TYR A 86 -4.23 -12.41 1.23
C TYR A 86 -5.44 -11.74 1.87
N ASP A 87 -5.28 -10.63 2.61
CA ASP A 87 -6.39 -9.89 3.22
C ASP A 87 -6.86 -8.76 2.29
N MET A 88 -8.10 -8.88 1.82
CA MET A 88 -8.71 -7.90 0.92
C MET A 88 -8.82 -6.51 1.55
N ARG A 89 -8.95 -6.41 2.88
CA ARG A 89 -9.03 -5.12 3.59
C ARG A 89 -7.73 -4.33 3.46
N TRP A 90 -6.59 -5.02 3.39
CA TRP A 90 -5.28 -4.41 3.21
C TRP A 90 -5.10 -3.88 1.79
N LYS A 91 -5.50 -4.65 0.78
CA LYS A 91 -5.51 -4.20 -0.63
C LYS A 91 -6.50 -3.05 -0.87
N TYR A 92 -7.64 -3.09 -0.18
CA TYR A 92 -8.61 -2.00 -0.18
C TYR A 92 -8.02 -0.74 0.46
N ALA A 93 -7.45 -0.83 1.67
CA ALA A 93 -6.80 0.31 2.32
C ALA A 93 -5.69 0.93 1.47
N ALA A 94 -4.94 0.12 0.70
CA ALA A 94 -3.87 0.55 -0.20
C ALA A 94 -4.37 1.14 -1.53
N GLY A 95 -5.47 1.90 -1.52
CA GLY A 95 -6.03 2.58 -2.69
C GLY A 95 -6.92 1.72 -3.59
N GLY A 96 -7.56 0.70 -3.03
CA GLY A 96 -8.55 -0.09 -3.78
C GLY A 96 -7.95 -1.03 -4.81
N LEU A 97 -6.81 -1.65 -4.49
CA LEU A 97 -6.08 -2.51 -5.42
C LEU A 97 -6.92 -3.71 -5.89
N HIS A 98 -6.52 -4.28 -7.02
CA HIS A 98 -7.15 -5.48 -7.55
C HIS A 98 -6.95 -6.70 -6.64
N PHE A 99 -7.87 -7.67 -6.70
CA PHE A 99 -7.76 -8.90 -5.92
C PHE A 99 -6.46 -9.68 -6.18
N ASP A 100 -6.00 -9.68 -7.43
CA ASP A 100 -4.80 -10.37 -7.89
C ASP A 100 -3.53 -9.50 -7.81
N TYR A 101 -3.62 -8.28 -7.25
CA TYR A 101 -2.44 -7.44 -7.05
C TYR A 101 -1.39 -8.23 -6.24
N PRO A 102 -0.16 -8.37 -6.77
CA PRO A 102 0.82 -9.28 -6.18
C PRO A 102 1.33 -8.75 -4.84
N GLY A 103 1.66 -9.67 -3.93
CA GLY A 103 2.49 -9.35 -2.77
C GLY A 103 3.91 -8.96 -3.18
N PHE A 104 4.73 -8.61 -2.20
CA PHE A 104 6.13 -8.24 -2.40
C PHE A 104 7.03 -8.84 -1.33
N ALA A 105 8.34 -8.84 -1.53
CA ALA A 105 9.28 -9.37 -0.55
C ALA A 105 9.26 -8.52 0.74
N HIS A 106 9.19 -9.16 1.91
CA HIS A 106 9.20 -8.48 3.22
C HIS A 106 10.38 -7.51 3.43
N THR A 107 11.51 -7.74 2.75
CA THR A 107 12.67 -6.85 2.78
C THR A 107 12.38 -5.46 2.22
N VAL A 108 11.35 -5.29 1.38
CA VAL A 108 10.91 -3.96 0.91
C VAL A 108 10.53 -3.05 2.08
N LEU A 109 9.94 -3.60 3.15
CA LEU A 109 9.60 -2.84 4.36
C LEU A 109 10.85 -2.41 5.13
N VAL A 110 11.89 -3.26 5.15
CA VAL A 110 13.19 -2.93 5.74
C VAL A 110 13.86 -1.82 4.94
N ASP A 111 13.96 -1.98 3.62
CA ASP A 111 14.58 -1.02 2.72
C ASP A 111 13.88 0.35 2.79
N MET A 112 12.55 0.37 2.86
CA MET A 112 11.78 1.61 3.00
C MET A 112 12.08 2.33 4.32
N ARG A 113 12.16 1.60 5.44
CA ARG A 113 12.51 2.19 6.73
C ARG A 113 13.94 2.75 6.73
N GLU A 114 14.88 2.07 6.08
CA GLU A 114 16.25 2.59 5.95
C GLU A 114 16.31 3.84 5.08
N ARG A 115 15.52 3.92 4.00
CA ARG A 115 15.41 5.15 3.19
C ARG A 115 14.87 6.34 3.99
N LEU A 116 13.87 6.12 4.83
CA LEU A 116 13.24 7.17 5.66
C LEU A 116 14.14 7.68 6.81
N ARG A 117 15.23 7.00 7.12
CA ARG A 117 16.18 7.43 8.17
C ARG A 117 17.23 8.41 7.68
N ASN A 118 17.46 8.46 6.37
CA ASN A 118 18.43 9.36 5.73
C ASN A 118 17.76 10.65 5.29
#